data_AF-A0A7C5BLV2-F1
#
_entry.id   AF-A0A7C5BLV2-F1
#
_cell.length_a   1.000
_cell.length_b   1.000
_cell.length_c   1.000
_cell.angle_alpha   90.00
_cell.angle_beta   90.00
_cell.angle_gamma   90.00
#
_symmetry.space_group_name_H-M   'P 1'
#
loop_
_entity.id
_entity.type
_entity.pdbx_description
1 polymer ?
#
loop_
_entity_poly.entity_id
_entity_poly.type
_entity_poly.pdbx_seq_one_letter_code
_entity_poly.pdbx_strand_id
1 'polypeptide(L)'
;MDGGFYNCQEVINRYWTNIVDLYNEFYPTANTLAVYGELYGPGIQKGVYYSERKDFRAFDIKVNGTFVNPMRAKYLFAKCDIPQVPYINIYDNVYEALAENNVFDSKVCKMDESMRGLVAFCEYTEGENDAEGLVIQPLNEVLYTGNGARVMIKSKNPKFAEKNKRKVGKPSVPNPFIPTAEQYVNQNRLDAVMSKFGEATQKDFGRIIGLMCTDVIEDMIKDEDLPQDWKKQDKYKLAGKAVSTVVANFLKENLLKEL
;
A
#
# COMPACT_ATOMS: atom_id res chain seq x y z
N MET A 1 -22.40 15.45 13.33
CA MET A 1 -22.19 14.68 12.09
C MET A 1 -23.57 14.28 11.61
N ASP A 2 -23.88 14.47 10.33
CA ASP A 2 -25.08 13.87 9.73
C ASP A 2 -24.83 12.37 9.54
N GLY A 3 -25.65 11.53 10.16
CA GLY A 3 -25.53 10.07 10.14
C GLY A 3 -25.64 9.39 8.76
N GLY A 4 -25.75 10.15 7.68
CA GLY A 4 -25.81 9.65 6.30
C GLY A 4 -24.53 8.98 5.80
N PHE A 5 -23.37 9.24 6.43
CA PHE A 5 -22.11 8.58 6.07
C PHE A 5 -22.07 7.13 6.60
N TYR A 6 -22.17 6.15 5.69
CA TYR A 6 -22.23 4.72 6.00
C TYR A 6 -23.27 4.32 7.06
N ASN A 7 -24.35 5.09 7.27
CA ASN A 7 -25.33 4.85 8.33
C ASN A 7 -24.68 4.70 9.72
N CYS A 8 -23.67 5.52 10.04
CA CYS A 8 -22.91 5.41 11.29
C CYS A 8 -23.66 5.98 12.52
N GLN A 9 -24.90 6.46 12.36
CA GLN A 9 -25.67 7.07 13.45
C GLN A 9 -25.84 6.13 14.64
N GLU A 10 -26.04 4.85 14.41
CA GLU A 10 -26.14 3.85 15.49
C GLU A 10 -24.84 3.76 16.31
N VAL A 11 -23.69 3.87 15.65
CA VAL A 11 -22.37 3.84 16.30
C VAL A 11 -22.15 5.12 17.10
N ILE A 12 -22.54 6.29 16.54
CA ILE A 12 -22.51 7.56 17.26
C ILE A 12 -23.39 7.48 18.51
N ASN A 13 -24.63 7.02 18.39
CA ASN A 13 -25.55 6.91 19.50
C ASN A 13 -25.03 5.95 20.59
N ARG A 14 -24.38 4.85 20.19
CA ARG A 14 -23.82 3.84 21.10
C ARG A 14 -22.73 4.41 22.01
N TYR A 15 -21.84 5.24 21.46
CA TYR A 15 -20.68 5.78 22.21
C TYR A 15 -20.82 7.24 22.62
N TRP A 16 -21.96 7.86 22.37
CA TRP A 16 -22.19 9.27 22.68
C TRP A 16 -21.91 9.59 24.15
N THR A 17 -22.51 8.82 25.06
CA THR A 17 -22.33 9.00 26.50
C THR A 17 -20.86 8.83 26.90
N ASN A 18 -20.17 7.80 26.40
CA ASN A 18 -18.74 7.57 26.68
C ASN A 18 -17.85 8.77 26.28
N ILE A 19 -18.15 9.40 25.13
CA ILE A 19 -17.40 10.58 24.65
C ILE A 19 -17.74 11.83 25.46
N VAL A 20 -19.01 11.98 25.87
CA VAL A 20 -19.45 13.08 26.75
C VAL A 20 -18.82 12.94 28.14
N ASP A 21 -18.76 11.73 28.70
CA ASP A 21 -18.13 11.44 29.98
C ASP A 21 -16.62 11.74 29.92
N LEU A 22 -15.95 11.32 28.84
CA LEU A 22 -14.54 11.68 28.59
C LEU A 22 -14.33 13.20 28.62
N TYR A 23 -15.22 13.97 27.99
CA TYR A 23 -15.14 15.43 28.01
C TYR A 23 -15.37 16.00 29.41
N ASN A 24 -16.49 15.63 30.05
CA ASN A 24 -16.90 16.19 31.33
C ASN A 24 -15.91 15.85 32.46
N GLU A 25 -15.37 14.63 32.48
CA GLU A 25 -14.47 14.18 33.54
C GLU A 25 -13.04 14.69 33.36
N PHE A 26 -12.51 14.72 32.13
CA PHE A 26 -11.08 14.94 31.89
C PHE A 26 -10.74 16.25 31.20
N TYR A 27 -11.69 16.85 30.48
CA TYR A 27 -11.47 18.07 29.69
C TYR A 27 -12.67 19.04 29.72
N PRO A 28 -13.28 19.32 30.90
CA PRO A 28 -14.54 20.08 30.97
C PRO A 28 -14.42 21.53 30.47
N THR A 29 -13.21 22.06 30.42
CA THR A 29 -12.89 23.42 29.97
C THR A 29 -12.30 23.48 28.56
N ALA A 30 -12.22 22.35 27.85
CA ALA A 30 -11.71 22.35 26.49
C ALA A 30 -12.71 22.98 25.52
N ASN A 31 -12.23 23.82 24.61
CA ASN A 31 -13.06 24.38 23.54
C ASN A 31 -13.45 23.30 22.53
N THR A 32 -12.56 22.34 22.30
CA THR A 32 -12.77 21.23 21.36
C THR A 32 -12.15 19.95 21.88
N LEU A 33 -12.87 18.84 21.71
CA LEU A 33 -12.38 17.49 21.91
C LEU A 33 -12.79 16.64 20.71
N ALA A 34 -11.83 15.93 20.14
CA ALA A 34 -12.06 14.99 19.03
C ALA A 34 -11.44 13.64 19.36
N VAL A 35 -12.22 12.58 19.25
CA VAL A 35 -11.74 11.19 19.30
C VAL A 35 -11.67 10.65 17.88
N TYR A 36 -10.47 10.28 17.46
CA TYR A 36 -10.22 9.67 16.16
C TYR A 36 -10.17 8.16 16.31
N GLY A 37 -10.72 7.47 15.33
CA GLY A 37 -10.79 6.02 15.29
C GLY A 37 -11.18 5.50 13.92
N GLU A 38 -11.22 4.18 13.83
CA GLU A 38 -11.66 3.45 12.64
C GLU A 38 -13.13 3.08 12.79
N LEU A 39 -13.95 3.50 11.82
CA LEU A 39 -15.31 2.96 11.64
C LEU A 39 -15.17 1.69 10.79
N TYR A 40 -15.59 0.54 11.33
CA TYR A 40 -15.45 -0.75 10.66
C TYR A 40 -16.77 -1.53 10.68
N GLY A 41 -16.82 -2.64 9.93
CA GLY A 41 -17.97 -3.53 9.84
C GLY A 41 -18.56 -3.62 8.43
N PRO A 42 -19.75 -4.24 8.30
CA PRO A 42 -20.32 -4.57 7.00
C PRO A 42 -20.54 -3.36 6.09
N GLY A 43 -20.12 -3.48 4.84
CA GLY A 43 -20.33 -2.47 3.80
C GLY A 43 -19.40 -1.24 3.86
N ILE A 44 -18.38 -1.25 4.74
CA ILE A 44 -17.38 -0.17 4.83
C ILE A 44 -16.13 -0.50 4.00
N GLN A 45 -15.54 -1.69 4.19
CA GLN A 45 -14.37 -2.17 3.45
C GLN A 45 -14.60 -3.59 2.90
N LYS A 46 -13.92 -3.94 1.81
CA LYS A 46 -13.94 -5.28 1.22
C LYS A 46 -12.68 -6.05 1.62
N GLY A 47 -12.80 -7.35 1.90
CA GLY A 47 -11.65 -8.24 2.10
C GLY A 47 -11.17 -8.40 3.55
N VAL A 48 -11.85 -7.79 4.53
CA VAL A 48 -11.62 -8.03 5.96
C VAL A 48 -12.96 -8.11 6.68
N TYR A 49 -13.09 -9.01 7.64
CA TYR A 49 -14.29 -9.16 8.46
C TYR A 49 -13.99 -8.86 9.92
N TYR A 50 -14.48 -7.72 10.42
CA TYR A 50 -14.18 -7.25 11.77
C TYR A 50 -15.33 -7.38 12.77
N SER A 51 -16.58 -7.55 12.29
CA SER A 51 -17.78 -7.68 13.11
C SER A 51 -19.00 -7.94 12.23
N GLU A 52 -20.05 -8.56 12.80
CA GLU A 52 -21.37 -8.70 12.17
C GLU A 52 -22.13 -7.37 12.05
N ARG A 53 -21.69 -6.32 12.76
CA ARG A 53 -22.30 -4.99 12.77
C ARG A 53 -21.27 -3.90 12.52
N LYS A 54 -21.75 -2.69 12.24
CA LYS A 54 -20.87 -1.51 12.21
C LYS A 54 -20.47 -1.10 13.61
N ASP A 55 -19.20 -0.74 13.75
CA ASP A 55 -18.64 -0.33 15.02
C ASP A 55 -17.45 0.63 14.89
N PHE A 56 -16.96 1.11 16.02
CA PHE A 56 -15.88 2.09 16.11
C PHE A 56 -14.78 1.65 17.07
N ARG A 57 -13.51 1.88 16.68
CA ARG A 57 -12.34 1.71 17.56
C ARG A 57 -11.44 2.93 17.51
N ALA A 58 -11.30 3.58 18.65
CA ALA A 58 -10.47 4.76 18.82
C ALA A 58 -8.96 4.44 18.77
N PHE A 59 -8.17 5.38 18.27
CA PHE A 59 -6.71 5.31 18.30
C PHE A 59 -6.03 6.63 18.70
N ASP A 60 -6.74 7.76 18.67
CA ASP A 60 -6.18 9.07 19.03
C ASP A 60 -7.22 10.00 19.66
N ILE A 61 -6.75 10.94 20.49
CA ILE A 61 -7.56 12.04 21.02
C ILE A 61 -6.85 13.36 20.67
N LYS A 62 -7.62 14.38 20.30
CA LYS A 62 -7.13 15.75 20.09
C LYS A 62 -7.96 16.72 20.92
N VAL A 63 -7.29 17.53 21.71
CA VAL A 63 -7.91 18.53 22.59
C VAL A 63 -7.35 19.90 22.22
N ASN A 64 -8.22 20.86 21.92
CA ASN A 64 -7.84 22.23 21.54
C ASN A 64 -6.77 22.29 20.45
N GLY A 65 -6.87 21.41 19.44
CA GLY A 65 -5.92 21.38 18.33
C GLY A 65 -4.65 20.56 18.56
N THR A 66 -4.45 20.00 19.76
CA THR A 66 -3.22 19.25 20.12
C THR A 66 -3.55 17.78 20.38
N PHE A 67 -2.75 16.87 19.80
CA PHE A 67 -2.89 15.44 20.08
C PHE A 67 -2.49 15.13 21.51
N VAL A 68 -3.32 14.33 22.17
CA VAL A 68 -3.04 13.77 23.49
C VAL A 68 -1.95 12.70 23.33
N ASN A 69 -1.06 12.62 24.33
CA ASN A 69 -0.07 11.54 24.42
C ASN A 69 -0.72 10.15 24.23
N PRO A 70 -0.14 9.23 23.42
CA PRO A 70 -0.74 7.93 23.13
C PRO A 70 -1.03 7.05 24.35
N MET A 71 -0.14 6.98 25.35
CA MET A 71 -0.43 6.26 26.60
C MET A 71 -1.62 6.86 27.35
N ARG A 72 -1.68 8.20 27.45
CA ARG A 72 -2.78 8.90 28.10
C ARG A 72 -4.08 8.66 27.34
N ALA A 73 -4.06 8.71 26.00
CA ALA A 73 -5.23 8.40 25.18
C ALA A 73 -5.74 6.97 25.46
N LYS A 74 -4.83 5.98 25.47
CA LYS A 74 -5.15 4.59 25.81
C LYS A 74 -5.79 4.44 27.19
N TYR A 75 -5.23 5.10 28.20
CA TYR A 75 -5.80 5.13 29.55
C TYR A 75 -7.21 5.70 29.54
N LEU A 76 -7.41 6.83 28.86
CA LEU A 76 -8.71 7.51 28.79
C LEU A 76 -9.76 6.68 28.06
N PHE A 77 -9.39 5.99 26.98
CA PHE A 77 -10.29 5.07 26.29
C PHE A 77 -10.76 3.96 27.22
N ALA A 78 -9.84 3.30 27.93
CA ALA A 78 -10.19 2.26 28.89
C ALA A 78 -11.04 2.80 30.06
N LYS A 79 -10.73 4.01 30.53
CA LYS A 79 -11.41 4.63 31.67
C LYS A 79 -12.85 5.04 31.35
N CYS A 80 -13.13 5.41 30.10
CA CYS A 80 -14.46 5.84 29.64
C CYS A 80 -15.18 4.76 28.82
N ASP A 81 -14.71 3.51 28.83
CA ASP A 81 -15.27 2.39 28.07
C ASP A 81 -15.42 2.67 26.54
N ILE A 82 -14.46 3.42 25.97
CA ILE A 82 -14.38 3.66 24.53
C ILE A 82 -13.55 2.52 23.92
N PRO A 83 -14.09 1.74 22.96
CA PRO A 83 -13.32 0.68 22.31
C PRO A 83 -12.10 1.27 21.60
N GLN A 84 -10.97 0.59 21.70
CA GLN A 84 -9.72 1.05 21.11
C GLN A 84 -9.10 0.01 20.19
N VAL A 85 -8.24 0.46 19.28
CA VAL A 85 -7.41 -0.45 18.49
C VAL A 85 -6.47 -1.23 19.40
N PRO A 86 -6.28 -2.54 19.18
CA PRO A 86 -5.42 -3.35 20.04
C PRO A 86 -3.95 -2.95 19.86
N TYR A 87 -3.21 -2.96 20.96
CA TYR A 87 -1.76 -2.88 20.91
C TYR A 87 -1.22 -4.26 20.62
N ILE A 88 -0.46 -4.39 19.54
CA ILE A 88 0.15 -5.68 19.16
C ILE A 88 1.37 -5.95 20.05
N ASN A 89 2.25 -4.96 20.21
CA ASN A 89 3.42 -5.05 21.07
C ASN A 89 3.97 -3.65 21.42
N ILE A 90 4.90 -3.58 22.36
CA ILE A 90 5.65 -2.38 22.74
C ILE A 90 7.14 -2.72 22.66
N TYR A 91 7.92 -1.83 22.05
CA TYR A 91 9.35 -2.01 21.86
C TYR A 91 10.12 -0.83 22.44
N ASP A 92 11.36 -1.09 22.87
CA ASP A 92 12.24 -0.07 23.41
C ASP A 92 12.83 0.83 22.30
N ASN A 93 12.85 0.36 21.05
CA ASN A 93 13.35 1.13 19.90
C ASN A 93 12.54 0.89 18.61
N VAL A 94 12.67 1.85 17.68
CA VAL A 94 11.93 1.85 16.41
C VAL A 94 12.38 0.74 15.45
N TYR A 95 13.62 0.27 15.53
CA TYR A 95 14.13 -0.75 14.61
C TYR A 95 13.49 -2.11 14.88
N GLU A 96 13.29 -2.45 16.14
CA GLU A 96 12.53 -3.65 16.53
C GLU A 96 11.06 -3.54 16.12
N ALA A 97 10.43 -2.38 16.35
CA ALA A 97 9.05 -2.16 15.92
C ALA A 97 8.89 -2.28 14.39
N LEU A 98 9.89 -1.84 13.61
CA LEU A 98 9.90 -1.95 12.15
C LEU A 98 10.14 -3.38 11.65
N ALA A 99 10.77 -4.23 12.46
CA ALA A 99 11.00 -5.64 12.15
C ALA A 99 9.77 -6.51 12.45
N GLU A 100 8.76 -5.97 13.13
CA GLU A 100 7.55 -6.71 13.48
C GLU A 100 6.82 -7.25 12.25
N ASN A 101 6.39 -8.50 12.33
CA ASN A 101 5.70 -9.15 11.23
C ASN A 101 4.33 -8.49 11.01
N ASN A 102 4.15 -7.90 9.83
CA ASN A 102 2.90 -7.25 9.45
C ASN A 102 1.88 -8.17 8.77
N VAL A 103 2.19 -9.48 8.70
CA VAL A 103 1.28 -10.53 8.22
C VAL A 103 0.87 -11.38 9.41
N PHE A 104 -0.30 -11.11 9.97
CA PHE A 104 -0.86 -11.80 11.13
C PHE A 104 -2.39 -11.77 11.09
N ASP A 105 -3.05 -12.69 11.78
CA ASP A 105 -4.51 -12.64 11.93
C ASP A 105 -4.93 -11.40 12.72
N SER A 106 -5.94 -10.70 12.22
CA SER A 106 -6.52 -9.52 12.86
C SER A 106 -6.85 -9.77 14.33
N LYS A 107 -6.30 -8.95 15.22
CA LYS A 107 -6.59 -9.00 16.66
C LYS A 107 -7.87 -8.24 17.05
N VAL A 108 -8.58 -7.67 16.07
CA VAL A 108 -9.82 -6.91 16.30
C VAL A 108 -10.96 -7.83 16.74
N CYS A 109 -11.01 -9.07 16.22
CA CYS A 109 -12.05 -10.05 16.52
C CYS A 109 -11.76 -10.87 17.79
N LYS A 110 -10.49 -11.10 18.15
CA LYS A 110 -10.06 -11.85 19.34
C LYS A 110 -9.74 -10.87 20.49
N MET A 111 -10.71 -10.49 21.32
CA MET A 111 -10.41 -9.83 22.60
C MET A 111 -11.24 -10.41 23.74
N ASP A 112 -10.55 -10.62 24.85
CA ASP A 112 -10.88 -11.41 26.04
C ASP A 112 -11.96 -10.72 26.90
N GLU A 113 -12.99 -11.48 27.30
CA GLU A 113 -14.06 -11.08 28.23
C GLU A 113 -13.53 -10.55 29.58
N SER A 114 -12.28 -10.87 29.93
CA SER A 114 -11.62 -10.40 31.15
C SER A 114 -11.21 -8.91 31.14
N MET A 115 -11.16 -8.27 29.97
CA MET A 115 -10.83 -6.85 29.86
C MET A 115 -12.11 -6.00 29.72
N ARG A 116 -12.49 -5.31 30.81
CA ARG A 116 -13.59 -4.33 30.81
C ARG A 116 -13.47 -3.37 29.61
N GLY A 117 -14.52 -3.31 28.80
CA GLY A 117 -14.64 -2.39 27.65
C GLY A 117 -14.27 -2.96 26.28
N LEU A 118 -13.86 -4.23 26.18
CA LEU A 118 -13.42 -4.86 24.92
C LEU A 118 -14.35 -5.99 24.52
N VAL A 119 -15.49 -5.64 23.91
CA VAL A 119 -16.45 -6.62 23.43
C VAL A 119 -15.87 -7.37 22.22
N ALA A 120 -15.80 -8.70 22.32
CA ALA A 120 -15.56 -9.61 21.20
C ALA A 120 -16.74 -9.54 20.23
N PHE A 121 -16.49 -9.40 18.92
CA PHE A 121 -17.57 -9.27 17.93
C PHE A 121 -17.53 -10.29 16.78
N CYS A 122 -16.64 -11.29 16.82
CA CYS A 122 -16.59 -12.29 15.76
C CYS A 122 -15.77 -13.51 16.16
N GLU A 123 -16.37 -14.69 16.01
CA GLU A 123 -15.63 -15.91 15.71
C GLU A 123 -15.25 -15.91 14.22
N TYR A 124 -14.03 -16.33 13.89
CA TYR A 124 -13.57 -16.50 12.52
C TYR A 124 -12.52 -17.61 12.49
N THR A 125 -12.39 -18.29 11.34
CA THR A 125 -11.38 -19.31 11.15
C THR A 125 -10.00 -18.68 11.00
N GLU A 126 -9.00 -19.26 11.66
CA GLU A 126 -7.59 -18.85 11.51
C GLU A 126 -7.19 -18.86 10.03
N GLY A 127 -6.53 -17.79 9.55
CA GLY A 127 -6.15 -17.63 8.15
C GLY A 127 -7.22 -17.04 7.21
N GLU A 128 -8.45 -16.78 7.68
CA GLU A 128 -9.49 -16.12 6.87
C GLU A 128 -9.57 -14.59 7.06
N ASN A 129 -8.82 -14.04 8.03
CA ASN A 129 -8.94 -12.64 8.44
C ASN A 129 -7.57 -11.99 8.71
N ASP A 130 -6.70 -12.06 7.71
CA ASP A 130 -5.40 -11.38 7.72
C ASP A 130 -5.59 -9.88 8.03
N ALA A 131 -4.80 -9.34 8.96
CA ALA A 131 -4.79 -7.92 9.26
C ALA A 131 -4.26 -7.11 8.05
N GLU A 132 -4.82 -5.91 7.86
CA GLU A 132 -4.31 -4.95 6.87
C GLU A 132 -2.87 -4.55 7.16
N GLY A 133 -2.49 -4.50 8.44
CA GLY A 133 -1.13 -4.21 8.89
C GLY A 133 -1.06 -3.56 10.27
N LEU A 134 0.01 -2.80 10.49
CA LEU A 134 0.36 -2.16 11.75
C LEU A 134 0.51 -0.65 11.59
N VAL A 135 0.22 0.07 12.67
CA VAL A 135 0.62 1.46 12.86
C VAL A 135 1.65 1.51 13.98
N ILE A 136 2.85 1.99 13.65
CA ILE A 136 3.96 2.16 14.59
C ILE A 136 4.07 3.64 14.94
N GLN A 137 4.06 3.97 16.23
CA GLN A 137 4.20 5.34 16.72
C GLN A 137 4.93 5.38 18.07
N PRO A 138 5.56 6.51 18.44
CA PRO A 138 6.10 6.70 19.78
C PRO A 138 4.99 6.61 20.84
N LEU A 139 5.27 5.93 21.96
CA LEU A 139 4.28 5.66 22.99
C LEU A 139 4.14 6.83 24.00
N ASN A 140 5.27 7.41 24.39
CA ASN A 140 5.35 8.37 25.50
C ASN A 140 5.27 9.84 25.05
N GLU A 141 5.33 10.12 23.76
CA GLU A 141 5.32 11.49 23.24
C GLU A 141 4.61 11.56 21.88
N VAL A 142 4.08 12.74 21.56
CA VAL A 142 3.63 13.04 20.20
C VAL A 142 4.76 13.76 19.48
N LEU A 143 5.47 13.04 18.62
CA LEU A 143 6.59 13.59 17.85
C LEU A 143 6.14 14.09 16.48
N TYR A 144 6.80 15.13 16.01
CA TYR A 144 6.63 15.70 14.68
C TYR A 144 7.97 15.81 13.97
N THR A 145 7.98 15.62 12.66
CA THR A 145 9.12 15.90 11.79
C THR A 145 9.27 17.42 11.59
N GLY A 146 10.42 17.87 11.07
CA GLY A 146 10.70 19.29 10.87
C GLY A 146 9.73 20.02 9.91
N ASN A 147 8.94 19.28 9.12
CA ASN A 147 7.88 19.82 8.26
C ASN A 147 6.48 19.75 8.90
N GLY A 148 6.38 19.42 10.20
CA GLY A 148 5.12 19.36 10.94
C GLY A 148 4.29 18.10 10.76
N ALA A 149 4.77 17.09 10.02
CA ALA A 149 4.09 15.80 9.94
C ALA A 149 4.28 14.99 11.23
N ARG A 150 3.25 14.27 11.68
CA ARG A 150 3.36 13.41 12.87
C ARG A 150 4.25 12.20 12.56
N VAL A 151 5.13 11.85 13.50
CA VAL A 151 5.97 10.65 13.40
C VAL A 151 5.11 9.41 13.64
N MET A 152 4.70 8.77 12.56
CA MET A 152 3.89 7.56 12.54
C MET A 152 4.17 6.78 11.26
N ILE A 153 4.35 5.47 11.38
CA ILE A 153 4.70 4.59 10.25
C ILE A 153 3.58 3.57 10.07
N LYS A 154 3.06 3.45 8.85
CA LYS A 154 2.09 2.43 8.47
C LYS A 154 2.81 1.27 7.82
N SER A 155 2.85 0.11 8.47
CA SER A 155 3.42 -1.12 7.92
C SER A 155 2.29 -2.03 7.44
N LYS A 156 1.95 -1.92 6.14
CA LYS A 156 0.83 -2.68 5.55
C LYS A 156 1.25 -4.07 5.08
N ASN A 157 0.43 -5.06 5.35
CA ASN A 157 0.50 -6.41 4.81
C ASN A 157 0.53 -6.33 3.26
N PRO A 158 1.51 -6.94 2.58
CA PRO A 158 1.59 -6.94 1.12
C PRO A 158 0.34 -7.47 0.42
N LYS A 159 -0.41 -8.41 1.04
CA LYS A 159 -1.67 -8.94 0.50
C LYS A 159 -2.78 -7.88 0.44
N PHE A 160 -2.70 -6.83 1.25
CA PHE A 160 -3.62 -5.69 1.30
C PHE A 160 -3.08 -4.45 0.58
N ALA A 161 -1.91 -4.53 -0.05
CA ALA A 161 -1.35 -3.41 -0.78
C ALA A 161 -2.17 -3.15 -2.06
N GLU A 162 -3.07 -2.15 -2.01
CA GLU A 162 -3.88 -1.67 -3.15
C GLU A 162 -3.03 -1.25 -4.37
N LYS A 163 -1.74 -1.00 -4.16
CA LYS A 163 -0.75 -0.78 -5.22
C LYS A 163 0.28 -1.89 -5.14
N ASN A 164 0.42 -2.66 -6.23
CA ASN A 164 1.62 -3.45 -6.48
C ASN A 164 2.82 -2.56 -6.17
N LYS A 165 3.71 -2.98 -5.26
CA LYS A 165 4.97 -2.27 -5.02
C LYS A 165 5.57 -2.01 -6.40
N ARG A 166 5.67 -0.74 -6.83
CA ARG A 166 6.63 -0.40 -7.88
C ARG A 166 7.93 -0.97 -7.35
N LYS A 167 8.51 -1.95 -8.05
CA LYS A 167 9.86 -2.41 -7.74
C LYS A 167 10.66 -1.12 -7.58
N VAL A 168 11.15 -0.85 -6.36
CA VAL A 168 12.04 0.28 -6.13
C VAL A 168 13.12 0.09 -7.17
N GLY A 169 13.12 0.97 -8.17
CA GLY A 169 14.07 0.86 -9.25
C GLY A 169 15.42 0.89 -8.58
N LYS A 170 16.20 -0.18 -8.69
CA LYS A 170 17.63 -0.10 -8.44
C LYS A 170 18.10 1.19 -9.15
N PRO A 171 18.94 2.04 -8.52
CA PRO A 171 19.41 3.27 -9.15
C PRO A 171 19.77 2.98 -10.60
N SER A 172 19.19 3.76 -11.51
CA SER A 172 19.22 3.51 -12.95
C SER A 172 20.65 3.66 -13.45
N VAL A 173 21.43 2.59 -13.37
CA VAL A 173 22.64 2.45 -14.18
C VAL A 173 22.15 2.46 -15.64
N PRO A 174 22.58 3.43 -16.47
CA PRO A 174 22.25 3.44 -17.89
C PRO A 174 22.60 2.08 -18.49
N ASN A 175 21.66 1.48 -19.21
CA ASN A 175 21.90 0.17 -19.82
C ASN A 175 22.91 0.35 -20.97
N PRO A 176 24.12 -0.23 -20.89
CA PRO A 176 25.20 0.05 -21.84
C PRO A 176 24.89 -0.42 -23.27
N PHE A 177 23.88 -1.27 -23.45
CA PHE A 177 23.47 -1.79 -24.76
C PHE A 177 22.44 -0.92 -25.48
N ILE A 178 21.96 0.17 -24.86
CA ILE A 178 21.00 1.08 -25.52
C ILE A 178 21.59 1.69 -26.81
N PRO A 179 22.80 2.29 -26.81
CA PRO A 179 23.35 2.90 -28.02
C PRO A 179 23.56 1.90 -29.16
N THR A 180 23.95 0.66 -28.84
CA THR A 180 24.07 -0.41 -29.85
C THR A 180 22.69 -0.78 -30.39
N ALA A 181 21.70 -1.02 -29.53
CA ALA A 181 20.35 -1.39 -29.95
C ALA A 181 19.67 -0.31 -30.82
N GLU A 182 19.93 0.98 -30.58
CA GLU A 182 19.43 2.10 -31.39
C GLU A 182 19.88 2.03 -32.85
N GLN A 183 21.05 1.45 -33.14
CA GLN A 183 21.55 1.31 -34.52
C GLN A 183 20.73 0.32 -35.36
N TYR A 184 20.04 -0.62 -34.69
CA TYR A 184 19.26 -1.67 -35.35
C TYR A 184 17.77 -1.32 -35.46
N VAL A 185 17.28 -0.34 -34.69
CA VAL A 185 15.85 0.02 -34.66
C VAL A 185 15.58 1.17 -35.61
N ASN A 186 14.87 0.90 -36.71
CA ASN A 186 14.53 1.90 -37.72
C ASN A 186 13.22 1.55 -38.45
N GLN A 187 12.76 2.48 -39.31
CA GLN A 187 11.49 2.35 -40.03
C GLN A 187 11.48 1.14 -40.98
N ASN A 188 12.57 0.88 -41.71
CA ASN A 188 12.65 -0.27 -42.62
C ASN A 188 12.38 -1.59 -41.89
N ARG A 189 12.87 -1.70 -40.65
CA ARG A 189 12.62 -2.88 -39.82
C ARG A 189 11.18 -2.98 -39.37
N LEU A 190 10.55 -1.86 -39.00
CA LEU A 190 9.13 -1.82 -38.70
C LEU A 190 8.30 -2.27 -39.91
N ASP A 191 8.58 -1.73 -41.10
CA ASP A 191 7.87 -2.08 -42.33
C ASP A 191 8.03 -3.58 -42.66
N ALA A 192 9.23 -4.13 -42.46
CA ALA A 192 9.50 -5.56 -42.63
C ALA A 192 8.70 -6.43 -41.64
N VAL A 193 8.55 -6.00 -40.39
CA VAL A 193 7.72 -6.69 -39.38
C VAL A 193 6.24 -6.59 -39.74
N MET A 194 5.76 -5.40 -40.12
CA MET A 194 4.35 -5.16 -40.45
C MET A 194 3.92 -5.90 -41.72
N SER A 195 4.79 -5.98 -42.73
CA SER A 195 4.51 -6.75 -43.96
C SER A 195 4.30 -8.25 -43.70
N LYS A 196 4.91 -8.80 -42.64
CA LYS A 196 4.71 -10.18 -42.19
C LYS A 196 3.52 -10.32 -41.23
N PHE A 197 3.11 -9.23 -40.58
CA PHE A 197 2.08 -9.23 -39.55
C PHE A 197 0.66 -9.07 -40.12
N GLY A 198 0.48 -8.22 -41.14
CA GLY A 198 -0.82 -7.88 -41.70
C GLY A 198 -1.48 -6.69 -40.98
N GLU A 199 -2.82 -6.67 -40.89
CA GLU A 199 -3.56 -5.62 -40.19
C GLU A 199 -3.34 -5.73 -38.67
N ALA A 200 -2.72 -4.71 -38.08
CA ALA A 200 -2.49 -4.62 -36.66
C ALA A 200 -3.59 -3.79 -35.98
N THR A 201 -3.91 -4.14 -34.73
CA THR A 201 -4.71 -3.29 -33.83
C THR A 201 -3.90 -2.91 -32.60
N GLN A 202 -4.41 -1.99 -31.78
CA GLN A 202 -3.77 -1.65 -30.50
C GLN A 202 -3.58 -2.87 -29.57
N LYS A 203 -4.40 -3.92 -29.70
CA LYS A 203 -4.25 -5.16 -28.90
C LYS A 203 -3.01 -5.97 -29.30
N ASP A 204 -2.50 -5.77 -30.51
CA ASP A 204 -1.36 -6.49 -31.07
C ASP A 204 -0.02 -5.85 -30.74
N PHE A 205 -0.02 -4.66 -30.13
CA PHE A 205 1.17 -3.86 -29.87
C PHE A 205 2.27 -4.64 -29.12
N GLY A 206 1.89 -5.44 -28.10
CA GLY A 206 2.84 -6.28 -27.37
C GLY A 206 3.46 -7.39 -28.22
N ARG A 207 2.71 -7.93 -29.18
CA ARG A 207 3.19 -8.95 -30.10
C ARG A 207 4.16 -8.36 -31.13
N ILE A 208 3.86 -7.16 -31.63
CA ILE A 208 4.72 -6.42 -32.57
C ILE A 208 6.06 -6.07 -31.91
N ILE A 209 6.05 -5.62 -30.64
CA ILE A 209 7.27 -5.44 -29.85
C ILE A 209 8.09 -6.74 -29.84
N GLY A 210 7.46 -7.87 -29.52
CA GLY A 210 8.16 -9.16 -29.44
C GLY A 210 8.82 -9.58 -30.77
N LEU A 211 8.12 -9.39 -31.88
CA LEU A 211 8.63 -9.70 -33.22
C LEU A 211 9.81 -8.81 -33.59
N MET A 212 9.67 -7.50 -33.41
CA MET A 212 10.73 -6.55 -33.73
C MET A 212 11.95 -6.73 -32.82
N CYS A 213 11.77 -7.03 -31.53
CA CYS A 213 12.88 -7.36 -30.63
C CYS A 213 13.63 -8.62 -31.08
N THR A 214 12.92 -9.63 -31.56
CA THR A 214 13.53 -10.89 -32.02
C THR A 214 14.39 -10.63 -33.25
N ASP A 215 13.84 -9.91 -34.23
CA ASP A 215 14.51 -9.52 -35.46
C ASP A 215 15.77 -8.65 -35.20
N VAL A 216 15.68 -7.69 -34.27
CA VAL A 216 16.85 -6.89 -33.82
C VAL A 216 17.92 -7.76 -33.16
N ILE A 217 17.55 -8.65 -32.25
CA ILE A 217 18.52 -9.51 -31.55
C ILE A 217 19.20 -10.46 -32.53
N GLU A 218 18.47 -11.00 -33.50
CA GLU A 218 19.04 -11.87 -34.54
C GLU A 218 20.12 -11.15 -35.35
N ASP A 219 19.90 -9.89 -35.73
CA ASP A 219 20.90 -9.12 -36.46
C ASP A 219 22.09 -8.71 -35.59
N MET A 220 21.84 -8.28 -34.34
CA MET A 220 22.93 -8.01 -33.38
C MET A 220 23.81 -9.25 -33.15
N ILE A 221 23.26 -10.46 -33.27
CA ILE A 221 24.04 -11.70 -33.18
C ILE A 221 24.83 -11.97 -34.46
N LYS A 222 24.25 -11.70 -35.64
CA LYS A 222 24.94 -11.84 -36.93
C LYS A 222 26.13 -10.90 -37.06
N ASP A 223 25.98 -9.67 -36.55
CA ASP A 223 26.99 -8.61 -36.61
C ASP A 223 27.98 -8.67 -35.44
N GLU A 224 27.98 -9.77 -34.67
CA GLU A 224 28.87 -10.05 -33.53
C GLU A 224 28.76 -9.09 -32.33
N ASP A 225 27.79 -8.18 -32.34
CA ASP A 225 27.46 -7.29 -31.21
C ASP A 225 26.87 -8.06 -30.00
N LEU A 226 26.30 -9.24 -30.23
CA LEU A 226 25.87 -10.19 -29.21
C LEU A 226 26.34 -11.60 -29.54
N PRO A 227 26.83 -12.38 -28.54
CA PRO A 227 27.09 -13.80 -28.76
C PRO A 227 25.78 -14.60 -28.83
N GLN A 228 25.79 -15.73 -29.54
CA GLN A 228 24.63 -16.64 -29.65
C GLN A 228 24.05 -17.06 -28.29
N ASP A 229 24.90 -17.23 -27.28
CA ASP A 229 24.54 -17.64 -25.92
C ASP A 229 24.38 -16.46 -24.95
N TRP A 230 24.16 -15.23 -25.44
CA TRP A 230 24.11 -14.00 -24.64
C TRP A 230 23.23 -14.09 -23.38
N LYS A 231 22.13 -14.87 -23.41
CA LYS A 231 21.24 -15.07 -22.27
C LYS A 231 21.91 -15.75 -21.06
N LYS A 232 22.96 -16.53 -21.29
CA LYS A 232 23.69 -17.28 -20.25
C LYS A 232 24.86 -16.47 -19.66
N GLN A 233 25.24 -15.37 -20.30
CA GLN A 233 26.41 -14.59 -19.93
C GLN A 233 26.03 -13.33 -19.14
N ASP A 234 26.61 -13.17 -17.95
CA ASP A 234 26.30 -12.05 -17.05
C ASP A 234 26.49 -10.68 -17.69
N LYS A 235 27.52 -10.53 -18.54
CA LYS A 235 27.83 -9.31 -19.28
C LYS A 235 26.66 -8.85 -20.18
N TYR A 236 25.91 -9.77 -20.77
CA TYR A 236 24.87 -9.47 -21.76
C TYR A 236 23.44 -9.59 -21.20
N LYS A 237 23.28 -9.86 -19.89
CA LYS A 237 21.96 -9.98 -19.24
C LYS A 237 21.05 -8.77 -19.44
N LEU A 238 21.62 -7.59 -19.70
CA LEU A 238 20.88 -6.35 -19.93
C LEU A 238 20.51 -6.09 -21.40
N ALA A 239 21.10 -6.81 -22.37
CA ALA A 239 20.90 -6.57 -23.80
C ALA A 239 19.43 -6.70 -24.22
N GLY A 240 18.75 -7.79 -23.84
CA GLY A 240 17.33 -7.97 -24.16
C GLY A 240 16.42 -6.89 -23.57
N LYS A 241 16.79 -6.32 -22.41
CA LYS A 241 16.07 -5.18 -21.81
C LYS A 241 16.34 -3.88 -22.58
N ALA A 242 17.57 -3.67 -23.07
CA ALA A 242 17.90 -2.51 -23.91
C ALA A 242 17.08 -2.53 -25.20
N VAL A 243 17.14 -3.64 -25.95
CA VAL A 243 16.39 -3.82 -27.20
C VAL A 243 14.90 -3.59 -26.99
N SER A 244 14.31 -4.24 -25.99
CA SER A 244 12.88 -4.05 -25.67
C SER A 244 12.52 -2.60 -25.33
N THR A 245 13.43 -1.86 -24.69
CA THR A 245 13.20 -0.45 -24.34
C THR A 245 13.23 0.43 -25.59
N VAL A 246 14.24 0.27 -26.44
CA VAL A 246 14.42 1.04 -27.67
C VAL A 246 13.26 0.75 -28.65
N VAL A 247 12.94 -0.52 -28.88
CA VAL A 247 11.82 -0.94 -29.74
C VAL A 247 10.50 -0.38 -29.24
N ALA A 248 10.18 -0.51 -27.94
CA ALA A 248 8.91 -0.03 -27.42
C ALA A 248 8.76 1.50 -27.53
N ASN A 249 9.84 2.25 -27.36
CA ASN A 249 9.82 3.71 -27.54
C ASN A 249 9.62 4.07 -29.01
N PHE A 250 10.38 3.45 -29.91
CA PHE A 250 10.24 3.65 -31.36
C PHE A 250 8.81 3.36 -31.84
N LEU A 251 8.21 2.25 -31.42
CA LEU A 251 6.84 1.89 -31.81
C LEU A 251 5.77 2.81 -31.23
N LYS A 252 5.97 3.36 -30.02
CA LYS A 252 5.04 4.35 -29.46
C LYS A 252 5.02 5.63 -30.29
N GLU A 253 6.17 6.02 -30.83
CA GLU A 253 6.31 7.24 -31.61
C GLU A 253 5.81 7.10 -33.05
N ASN A 254 6.07 5.93 -33.66
CA ASN A 254 5.92 5.70 -35.10
C ASN A 254 4.78 4.73 -35.49
N LEU A 255 4.16 4.02 -34.54
CA LEU A 255 3.07 3.07 -34.84
C LEU A 255 1.82 3.31 -33.98
N LEU A 256 1.97 3.58 -32.68
CA LEU A 256 0.81 3.73 -31.78
C LEU A 256 -0.07 4.95 -32.13
N LYS A 257 0.47 5.94 -32.84
CA LYS A 257 -0.32 7.09 -33.32
C LYS A 257 -1.18 6.76 -34.55
N GLU A 258 -0.85 5.67 -35.25
CA GLU A 258 -1.47 5.25 -36.50
C GLU A 258 -2.45 4.08 -36.32
N LEU A 259 -2.46 3.44 -35.14
CA LEU A 259 -3.33 2.32 -34.73
C LEU A 259 -4.49 2.76 -33.81
#